data_AF-A0AAD8LIG6-F1
#
_entry.id   AF-A0AAD8LIG6-F1
#
_cell.length_a   1.000
_cell.length_b   1.000
_cell.length_c   1.000
_cell.angle_alpha   90.00
_cell.angle_beta   90.00
_cell.angle_gamma   90.00
#
_symmetry.space_group_name_H-M   'P 1'
#
loop_
_entity.id
_entity.type
_entity.pdbx_description
1 polymer ?
#
loop_
_entity_poly.entity_id
_entity_poly.type
_entity_poly.pdbx_seq_one_letter_code
_entity_poly.pdbx_strand_id
1 'polypeptide(L)'
;MGGDGGSIPGRADMVRTSGYKFTRNLGGMGYAPNSQIRAADEHMSSSQVKDFRWKTCCLSQEPLAMPIMACRAGLLYNKEAVIKYILSKKPLQSMQHTKGLKDFKELKLQFDSRSRRFICPLMRTELGGSNRGVLIWKCGCCISEKAFKELMKEHTSGEVACCPNCNKEFTYNPLAFDFQAPNVDPLAHDIVVLVPDFTEEGYLRAKLMKRGISAK
;
A
#
# COMPACT_ATOMS: atom_id res chain seq x y z
N MET A 1 24.42 -33.42 -28.99
CA MET A 1 23.25 -33.30 -28.10
C MET A 1 23.47 -34.27 -26.94
N GLY A 2 23.47 -33.77 -25.71
CA GLY A 2 23.75 -34.59 -24.52
C GLY A 2 24.18 -33.71 -23.37
N GLY A 3 23.21 -33.03 -22.75
CA GLY A 3 23.45 -32.04 -21.72
C GLY A 3 22.36 -31.98 -20.66
N ASP A 4 21.66 -33.09 -20.42
CA ASP A 4 20.70 -33.21 -19.31
C ASP A 4 21.37 -33.92 -18.14
N GLY A 5 22.41 -33.27 -17.59
CA GLY A 5 22.94 -33.59 -16.27
C GLY A 5 21.97 -33.12 -15.20
N GLY A 6 20.82 -33.78 -15.08
CA GLY A 6 19.91 -33.56 -13.97
C GLY A 6 20.65 -33.89 -12.67
N SER A 7 20.89 -32.88 -11.84
CA SER A 7 21.49 -33.05 -10.53
C SER A 7 20.65 -34.03 -9.70
N ILE A 8 21.28 -35.09 -9.19
CA ILE A 8 20.64 -36.09 -8.34
C ILE A 8 20.07 -35.37 -7.10
N PRO A 9 18.75 -35.43 -6.84
CA PRO A 9 18.15 -34.76 -5.70
C PRO A 9 18.74 -35.29 -4.40
N GLY A 10 19.20 -34.37 -3.55
CA GLY A 10 19.82 -34.71 -2.27
C GLY A 10 18.78 -35.08 -1.21
N ARG A 11 19.24 -35.65 -0.08
CA ARG A 11 18.38 -35.91 1.09
C ARG A 11 17.62 -34.66 1.54
N ALA A 12 18.25 -33.49 1.43
CA ALA A 12 17.61 -32.21 1.74
C ALA A 12 16.34 -32.01 0.89
N ASP A 13 16.42 -32.23 -0.42
CA ASP A 13 15.33 -32.03 -1.40
C ASP A 13 14.14 -32.96 -1.17
N MET A 14 14.42 -34.16 -0.65
CA MET A 14 13.42 -35.20 -0.41
C MET A 14 12.80 -35.13 0.98
N VAL A 15 13.54 -34.66 1.99
CA VAL A 15 13.10 -34.63 3.39
C VAL A 15 12.54 -33.25 3.74
N ARG A 16 11.20 -33.18 3.84
CA ARG A 16 10.52 -32.01 4.40
C ARG A 16 10.63 -32.01 5.93
N THR A 17 11.50 -31.17 6.45
CA THR A 17 11.62 -30.89 7.88
C THR A 17 10.51 -29.94 8.31
N SER A 18 9.74 -30.30 9.34
CA SER A 18 8.69 -29.44 9.89
C SER A 18 9.28 -28.10 10.33
N GLY A 19 8.68 -26.98 9.91
CA GLY A 19 9.16 -25.64 10.22
C GLY A 19 10.31 -25.13 9.33
N TYR A 20 10.75 -25.90 8.34
CA TYR A 20 11.75 -25.48 7.36
C TYR A 20 11.14 -25.50 5.95
N LYS A 21 11.61 -24.59 5.11
CA LYS A 21 11.24 -24.51 3.69
C LYS A 21 12.49 -24.23 2.86
N PHE A 22 12.41 -24.48 1.57
CA PHE A 22 13.46 -24.05 0.65
C PHE A 22 13.33 -22.57 0.35
N THR A 23 14.48 -21.89 0.26
CA THR A 23 14.55 -20.51 -0.21
C THR A 23 13.96 -20.44 -1.62
N ARG A 24 12.85 -19.70 -1.80
CA ARG A 24 12.27 -19.56 -3.15
C ARG A 24 13.17 -18.66 -3.99
N ASN A 25 13.58 -19.16 -5.16
CA ASN A 25 14.32 -18.43 -6.19
C ASN A 25 13.75 -17.02 -6.43
N LEU A 26 14.33 -16.02 -5.79
CA LEU A 26 14.32 -14.65 -6.30
C LEU A 26 15.28 -14.67 -7.49
N GLY A 27 14.76 -14.45 -8.69
CA GLY A 27 15.45 -14.69 -9.97
C GLY A 27 16.93 -14.29 -9.96
N GLY A 28 17.79 -15.25 -10.30
CA GLY A 28 19.23 -15.09 -10.43
C GLY A 28 19.94 -16.44 -10.28
N MET A 29 20.37 -17.03 -11.41
CA MET A 29 21.34 -18.13 -11.52
C MET A 29 21.32 -19.16 -10.37
N GLY A 30 20.31 -20.05 -10.35
CA GLY A 30 20.31 -21.47 -9.94
C GLY A 30 21.17 -22.07 -8.82
N TYR A 31 21.94 -21.33 -8.01
CA TYR A 31 22.88 -21.91 -7.03
C TYR A 31 22.29 -22.05 -5.62
N ALA A 32 21.13 -21.45 -5.34
CA ALA A 32 20.48 -21.49 -4.03
C ALA A 32 19.17 -22.34 -3.90
N PRO A 33 18.75 -23.21 -4.84
CA PRO A 33 17.41 -23.84 -4.76
C PRO A 33 17.24 -24.81 -3.57
N ASN A 34 18.33 -25.20 -2.90
CA ASN A 34 18.34 -26.26 -1.89
C ASN A 34 18.73 -25.79 -0.48
N SER A 35 18.85 -24.48 -0.24
CA SER A 35 19.11 -23.98 1.11
C SER A 35 17.83 -24.11 1.94
N GLN A 36 17.85 -25.02 2.92
CA GLN A 36 16.77 -25.16 3.90
C GLN A 36 16.93 -24.05 4.94
N ILE A 37 15.90 -23.23 5.04
CA ILE A 37 15.81 -22.16 6.02
C ILE A 37 14.57 -22.38 6.89
N ARG A 38 14.58 -21.85 8.11
CA ARG A 38 13.37 -21.91 8.94
C ARG A 38 12.30 -21.05 8.29
N ALA A 39 11.09 -21.57 8.19
CA ALA A 39 9.97 -20.85 7.62
C ALA A 39 9.70 -19.49 8.31
N ALA A 40 10.10 -19.36 9.58
CA ALA A 40 10.02 -18.15 10.38
C ALA A 40 11.09 -17.08 10.05
N ASP A 41 12.22 -17.46 9.46
CA ASP A 41 13.39 -16.58 9.31
C ASP A 41 13.32 -15.73 8.02
N GLU A 42 12.43 -16.04 7.09
CA GLU A 42 12.58 -15.54 5.72
C GLU A 42 11.77 -14.30 5.33
N HIS A 43 10.74 -13.91 6.08
CA HIS A 43 9.96 -12.75 5.65
C HIS A 43 9.06 -12.21 6.75
N MET A 44 9.06 -10.88 6.93
CA MET A 44 7.96 -10.24 7.65
C MET A 44 6.65 -10.63 6.97
N SER A 45 5.67 -11.07 7.75
CA SER A 45 4.32 -11.32 7.23
C SER A 45 3.77 -10.04 6.56
N SER A 46 2.84 -10.18 5.61
CA SER A 46 2.21 -9.03 4.95
C SER A 46 1.64 -8.03 5.96
N SER A 47 1.01 -8.54 7.04
CA SER A 47 0.51 -7.72 8.15
C SER A 47 1.61 -6.94 8.86
N GLN A 48 2.76 -7.57 9.15
CA GLN A 48 3.89 -6.89 9.78
C GLN A 48 4.51 -5.82 8.88
N VAL A 49 4.61 -6.09 7.56
CA VAL A 49 5.07 -5.11 6.57
C VAL A 49 4.13 -3.90 6.54
N LYS A 50 2.82 -4.13 6.54
CA LYS A 50 1.83 -3.03 6.58
C LYS A 50 1.93 -2.24 7.88
N ASP A 51 2.07 -2.91 9.03
CA ASP A 51 2.27 -2.25 10.32
C ASP A 51 3.52 -1.37 10.34
N PHE A 52 4.60 -1.81 9.69
CA PHE A 52 5.80 -1.01 9.52
C PHE A 52 5.55 0.21 8.63
N ARG A 53 4.88 0.02 7.49
CA ARG A 53 4.54 1.12 6.56
C ARG A 53 3.56 2.13 7.14
N TRP A 54 2.75 1.73 8.13
CA TRP A 54 1.92 2.64 8.94
C TRP A 54 2.70 3.50 9.93
N LYS A 55 4.00 3.23 10.13
CA LYS A 55 4.86 3.98 11.05
C LYS A 55 5.97 4.74 10.35
N THR A 56 6.22 4.45 9.08
CA THR A 56 7.42 4.90 8.36
C THR A 56 7.06 5.68 7.10
N CYS A 57 7.69 6.83 6.91
CA CYS A 57 7.57 7.66 5.72
C CYS A 57 8.15 6.92 4.51
N CYS A 58 7.38 6.77 3.44
CA CYS A 58 7.84 6.07 2.23
C CYS A 58 8.99 6.78 1.52
N LEU A 59 9.18 8.08 1.75
CA LEU A 59 10.19 8.89 1.07
C LEU A 59 11.47 9.04 1.93
N SER A 60 11.34 9.52 3.16
CA SER A 60 12.50 9.75 4.05
C SER A 60 12.90 8.53 4.87
N GLN A 61 12.06 7.49 4.93
CA GLN A 61 12.25 6.31 5.79
C GLN A 61 12.29 6.60 7.30
N GLU A 62 11.98 7.83 7.68
CA GLU A 62 11.84 8.27 9.07
C GLU A 62 10.46 7.90 9.63
N PRO A 63 10.29 7.88 10.97
CA PRO A 63 8.98 7.71 11.57
C PRO A 63 7.99 8.78 11.07
N LEU A 64 6.73 8.37 10.90
CA LEU A 64 5.66 9.28 10.48
C LEU A 64 5.38 10.31 11.59
N ALA A 65 5.41 11.58 11.21
CA ALA A 65 5.10 12.71 12.06
C ALA A 65 3.98 13.54 11.43
N MET A 66 3.04 14.03 12.25
CA MET A 66 2.01 14.94 11.79
C MET A 66 2.63 16.30 11.42
N PRO A 67 2.24 16.93 10.31
CA PRO A 67 1.19 16.52 9.36
C PRO A 67 1.66 15.46 8.34
N ILE A 68 0.79 14.47 8.11
CA ILE A 68 1.03 13.34 7.19
C ILE A 68 0.29 13.59 5.88
N MET A 69 0.93 13.24 4.77
CA MET A 69 0.33 13.26 3.44
C MET A 69 0.28 11.87 2.84
N ALA A 70 -0.67 11.63 1.94
CA ALA A 70 -0.75 10.42 1.14
C ALA A 70 -0.84 10.72 -0.35
N CYS A 71 -0.36 9.79 -1.18
CA CYS A 71 -0.54 9.85 -2.63
C CYS A 71 -1.73 8.99 -3.09
N ARG A 72 -2.09 9.08 -4.37
CA ARG A 72 -3.14 8.25 -4.99
C ARG A 72 -2.83 6.75 -5.02
N ALA A 73 -1.56 6.36 -4.84
CA ALA A 73 -1.16 4.96 -4.68
C ALA A 73 -1.29 4.47 -3.22
N GLY A 74 -1.80 5.28 -2.28
CA GLY A 74 -2.04 4.87 -0.91
C GLY A 74 -0.83 4.88 0.01
N LEU A 75 0.29 5.46 -0.43
CA LEU A 75 1.52 5.55 0.37
C LEU A 75 1.50 6.77 1.30
N LEU A 76 2.16 6.64 2.45
CA LEU A 76 2.22 7.65 3.50
C LEU A 76 3.56 8.39 3.51
N TYR A 77 3.51 9.69 3.75
CA TYR A 77 4.66 10.59 3.71
C TYR A 77 4.59 11.66 4.79
N ASN A 78 5.75 12.06 5.30
CA ASN A 78 5.87 13.29 6.10
C ASN A 78 5.77 14.50 5.17
N LYS A 79 5.01 15.52 5.58
CA LYS A 79 4.82 16.73 4.77
C LYS A 79 6.15 17.41 4.42
N GLU A 80 7.05 17.49 5.38
CA GLU A 80 8.39 18.06 5.19
C GLU A 80 9.21 17.32 4.14
N ALA A 81 9.17 15.97 4.16
CA ALA A 81 9.91 15.15 3.22
C ALA A 81 9.41 15.39 1.79
N VAL A 82 8.10 15.45 1.58
CA VAL A 82 7.52 15.72 0.26
C VAL A 82 7.88 17.11 -0.25
N ILE A 83 7.85 18.13 0.60
CA ILE A 83 8.24 19.49 0.22
C ILE A 83 9.71 19.51 -0.22
N LYS A 84 10.61 18.91 0.58
CA LYS A 84 12.04 18.78 0.24
C LYS A 84 12.24 18.05 -1.08
N TYR A 85 11.48 16.97 -1.32
CA TYR A 85 11.54 16.21 -2.57
C TYR A 85 11.12 17.04 -3.79
N ILE A 86 9.97 17.72 -3.72
CA ILE A 86 9.47 18.56 -4.83
C ILE A 86 10.45 19.69 -5.14
N LEU A 87 11.02 20.32 -4.11
CA LEU A 87 12.03 21.36 -4.28
C LEU A 87 13.33 20.85 -4.90
N SER A 88 13.76 19.62 -4.55
CA SER A 88 14.98 19.02 -5.07
C SER A 88 14.93 18.73 -6.57
N LYS A 89 13.72 18.58 -7.15
CA LYS A 89 13.47 18.21 -8.56
C LYS A 89 14.24 16.96 -9.04
N LYS A 90 14.73 16.11 -8.12
CA LYS A 90 15.44 14.87 -8.45
C LYS A 90 14.42 13.74 -8.64
N PRO A 91 14.28 13.16 -9.85
CA PRO A 91 13.37 12.05 -10.06
C PRO A 91 13.90 10.81 -9.35
N LEU A 92 13.06 10.20 -8.49
CA LEU A 92 13.32 8.90 -7.89
C LEU A 92 12.49 7.87 -8.64
N GLN A 93 13.08 6.71 -8.99
CA GLN A 93 12.35 5.65 -9.71
C GLN A 93 11.08 5.20 -8.98
N SER A 94 11.11 5.14 -7.65
CA SER A 94 9.97 4.78 -6.82
C SER A 94 8.83 5.82 -6.82
N MET A 95 9.10 7.07 -7.21
CA MET A 95 8.18 8.22 -7.09
C MET A 95 7.81 8.88 -8.42
N GLN A 96 8.05 8.21 -9.57
CA GLN A 96 7.73 8.78 -10.88
C GLN A 96 6.22 9.06 -11.10
N HIS A 97 5.35 8.47 -10.28
CA HIS A 97 3.90 8.67 -10.32
C HIS A 97 3.45 10.00 -9.68
N THR A 98 4.30 10.65 -8.89
CA THR A 98 4.01 11.95 -8.26
C THR A 98 4.91 13.03 -8.87
N LYS A 99 4.32 14.09 -9.41
CA LYS A 99 5.04 15.20 -10.06
C LYS A 99 4.92 16.52 -9.30
N GLY A 100 3.84 16.72 -8.54
CA GLY A 100 3.63 17.95 -7.79
C GLY A 100 2.74 17.80 -6.57
N LEU A 101 2.50 18.92 -5.87
CA LEU A 101 1.70 18.94 -4.64
C LEU A 101 0.25 18.48 -4.83
N LYS A 102 -0.29 18.57 -6.06
CA LYS A 102 -1.65 18.10 -6.39
C LYS A 102 -1.79 16.58 -6.26
N ASP A 103 -0.69 15.85 -6.39
CA ASP A 103 -0.66 14.38 -6.31
C ASP A 103 -0.61 13.88 -4.86
N PHE A 104 -0.56 14.80 -3.90
CA PHE A 104 -0.57 14.52 -2.47
C PHE A 104 -1.80 15.12 -1.81
N LYS A 105 -2.30 14.43 -0.79
CA LYS A 105 -3.38 14.91 0.06
C LYS A 105 -2.99 14.80 1.52
N GLU A 106 -3.16 15.89 2.26
CA GLU A 106 -2.97 15.90 3.71
C GLU A 106 -4.09 15.10 4.40
N LEU A 107 -3.68 14.21 5.30
CA LEU A 107 -4.56 13.31 6.03
C LEU A 107 -5.05 13.94 7.33
N LYS A 108 -6.35 13.82 7.59
CA LYS A 108 -6.98 14.11 8.89
C LYS A 108 -7.08 12.80 9.67
N LEU A 109 -6.03 12.52 10.43
CA LEU A 109 -5.92 11.35 11.31
C LEU A 109 -5.90 11.80 12.77
N GLN A 110 -6.43 10.95 13.64
CA GLN A 110 -6.20 11.07 15.08
C GLN A 110 -5.00 10.19 15.43
N PHE A 111 -4.07 10.75 16.19
CA PHE A 111 -2.89 10.03 16.69
C PHE A 111 -3.02 9.86 18.20
N ASP A 112 -2.91 8.63 18.68
CA ASP A 112 -2.85 8.35 20.10
C ASP A 112 -1.39 8.23 20.55
N SER A 113 -1.00 9.13 21.47
CA SER A 113 0.35 9.21 22.01
C SER A 113 0.72 7.99 22.85
N ARG A 114 -0.26 7.29 23.45
CA ARG A 114 -0.01 6.11 24.28
C ARG A 114 0.32 4.89 23.43
N SER A 115 -0.55 4.56 22.49
CA SER A 115 -0.36 3.42 21.58
C SER A 115 0.66 3.71 20.46
N ARG A 116 1.01 4.99 20.21
CA ARG A 116 1.81 5.46 19.06
C ARG A 116 1.25 4.96 17.73
N ARG A 117 -0.08 4.93 17.62
CA ARG A 117 -0.81 4.45 16.46
C ARG A 117 -1.86 5.47 16.02
N PHE A 118 -2.25 5.37 14.76
CA PHE A 118 -3.33 6.18 14.21
C PHE A 118 -4.67 5.51 14.50
N ILE A 119 -5.68 6.32 14.81
CA ILE A 119 -7.01 5.85 15.18
C ILE A 119 -8.02 6.34 14.13
N CYS A 120 -8.92 5.43 13.75
CA CYS A 120 -10.10 5.76 12.96
C CYS A 120 -11.07 6.65 13.78
N PRO A 121 -11.50 7.83 13.26
CA PRO A 121 -12.36 8.74 14.00
C PRO A 121 -13.77 8.18 14.28
N LEU A 122 -14.24 7.22 13.47
CA LEU A 122 -15.60 6.64 13.61
C LEU A 122 -15.62 5.43 14.56
N MET A 123 -14.78 4.43 14.30
CA MET A 123 -14.77 3.18 15.08
C MET A 123 -13.86 3.22 16.30
N ARG A 124 -13.01 4.25 16.44
CA ARG A 124 -11.94 4.32 17.43
C ARG A 124 -11.00 3.10 17.43
N THR A 125 -10.88 2.42 16.29
CA THR A 125 -9.96 1.30 16.11
C THR A 125 -8.61 1.79 15.60
N GLU A 126 -7.54 1.15 16.07
CA GLU A 126 -6.19 1.39 15.56
C GLU A 126 -6.07 0.98 14.09
N LEU A 127 -5.49 1.85 13.28
CA LEU A 127 -5.10 1.60 11.89
C LEU A 127 -3.72 0.94 11.88
N GLY A 128 -3.55 -0.06 11.03
CA GLY A 128 -2.34 -0.88 10.98
C GLY A 128 -2.43 -1.96 9.92
N GLY A 129 -1.66 -3.03 10.09
CA GLY A 129 -1.65 -4.16 9.17
C GLY A 129 -2.95 -4.97 9.14
N SER A 130 -3.62 -5.09 10.29
CA SER A 130 -4.89 -5.81 10.41
C SER A 130 -6.10 -4.96 10.03
N ASN A 131 -6.05 -3.64 10.29
CA ASN A 131 -7.14 -2.71 10.00
C ASN A 131 -6.66 -1.69 8.97
N ARG A 132 -7.00 -1.94 7.70
CA ARG A 132 -6.67 -1.04 6.59
C ARG A 132 -7.45 0.27 6.73
N GLY A 133 -6.80 1.36 6.31
CA GLY A 133 -7.37 2.69 6.27
C GLY A 133 -7.83 3.05 4.85
N VAL A 134 -8.85 3.89 4.76
CA VAL A 134 -9.41 4.43 3.52
C VAL A 134 -9.41 5.94 3.62
N LEU A 135 -8.76 6.57 2.66
CA LEU A 135 -8.73 8.01 2.48
C LEU A 135 -9.79 8.42 1.46
N ILE A 136 -10.57 9.45 1.82
CA ILE A 136 -11.43 10.17 0.87
C ILE A 136 -10.68 11.41 0.38
N TRP A 137 -10.30 11.41 -0.91
CA TRP A 137 -9.38 12.38 -1.51
C TRP A 137 -9.88 13.82 -1.44
N LYS A 138 -11.19 14.06 -1.62
CA LYS A 138 -11.77 15.40 -1.58
C LYS A 138 -11.60 16.07 -0.22
N CYS A 139 -11.84 15.34 0.87
CA CYS A 139 -11.86 15.89 2.23
C CYS A 139 -10.58 15.66 3.04
N GLY A 140 -9.80 14.63 2.73
CA GLY A 140 -8.62 14.22 3.50
C GLY A 140 -8.95 13.37 4.74
N CYS A 141 -10.22 13.03 4.99
CA CYS A 141 -10.58 12.16 6.10
C CYS A 141 -10.11 10.74 5.84
N CYS A 142 -9.53 10.12 6.86
CA CYS A 142 -9.14 8.72 6.86
C CYS A 142 -9.99 7.93 7.84
N ILE A 143 -10.57 6.83 7.37
CA ILE A 143 -11.52 5.97 8.10
C ILE A 143 -11.08 4.51 7.94
N SER A 144 -11.44 3.64 8.87
CA SER A 144 -11.24 2.19 8.74
C SER A 144 -12.03 1.63 7.54
N GLU A 145 -11.42 0.74 6.75
CA GLU A 145 -12.07 0.11 5.61
C GLU A 145 -13.37 -0.62 6.00
N LYS A 146 -13.36 -1.32 7.15
CA LYS A 146 -14.54 -2.04 7.65
C LYS A 146 -15.72 -1.09 7.87
N ALA A 147 -15.46 0.01 8.59
CA ALA A 147 -16.44 1.03 8.88
C ALA A 147 -16.96 1.69 7.60
N PHE A 148 -16.05 2.01 6.68
CA PHE A 148 -16.41 2.65 5.42
C PHE A 148 -17.27 1.73 4.55
N LYS A 149 -16.92 0.44 4.46
CA LYS A 149 -17.73 -0.55 3.74
C LYS A 149 -19.11 -0.74 4.35
N GLU A 150 -19.23 -0.73 5.67
CA GLU A 150 -20.51 -0.86 6.37
C GLU A 150 -21.43 0.36 6.15
N LEU A 151 -20.87 1.56 6.20
CA LEU A 151 -21.63 2.79 6.02
C LEU A 151 -22.00 3.05 4.55
N MET A 152 -21.25 2.48 3.60
CA MET A 152 -21.47 2.68 2.16
C MET A 152 -22.19 1.52 1.47
N LYS A 153 -22.79 0.56 2.20
CA LYS A 153 -23.48 -0.59 1.61
C LYS A 153 -24.66 -0.20 0.72
N GLU A 154 -25.35 0.89 1.05
CA GLU A 154 -26.56 1.33 0.36
C GLU A 154 -26.29 2.22 -0.86
N HIS A 155 -25.04 2.68 -1.04
CA HIS A 155 -24.68 3.57 -2.14
C HIS A 155 -24.27 2.80 -3.40
N THR A 156 -24.74 3.27 -4.56
CA THR A 156 -24.43 2.64 -5.86
C THR A 156 -23.18 3.25 -6.50
N SER A 157 -22.52 2.49 -7.38
CA SER A 157 -21.34 2.94 -8.12
C SER A 157 -21.63 4.17 -8.99
N GLY A 158 -20.82 5.23 -8.86
CA GLY A 158 -20.89 6.42 -9.71
C GLY A 158 -21.75 7.56 -9.16
N GLU A 159 -22.42 7.37 -8.02
CA GLU A 159 -23.17 8.42 -7.34
C GLU A 159 -22.28 9.31 -6.47
N VAL A 160 -22.75 10.55 -6.26
CA VAL A 160 -22.14 11.46 -5.29
C VAL A 160 -22.53 10.99 -3.89
N ALA A 161 -21.55 10.52 -3.13
CA ALA A 161 -21.73 10.11 -1.75
C ALA A 161 -21.15 11.15 -0.78
N CYS A 162 -21.62 11.14 0.46
CA CYS A 162 -21.16 12.06 1.50
C CYS A 162 -20.15 11.37 2.43
N CYS A 163 -19.07 12.06 2.78
CA CYS A 163 -18.08 11.55 3.71
C CYS A 163 -18.71 11.34 5.11
N PRO A 164 -18.67 10.13 5.70
CA PRO A 164 -19.34 9.86 6.97
C PRO A 164 -18.70 10.56 8.19
N ASN A 165 -17.55 11.21 8.01
CA ASN A 165 -16.86 11.95 9.08
C ASN A 165 -17.03 13.49 8.95
N CYS A 166 -17.30 14.02 7.76
CA CYS A 166 -17.34 15.49 7.57
C CYS A 166 -18.37 15.98 6.55
N ASN A 167 -19.21 15.07 6.04
CA ASN A 167 -20.31 15.32 5.10
C ASN A 167 -19.93 15.96 3.76
N LYS A 168 -18.64 15.99 3.41
CA LYS A 168 -18.19 16.44 2.09
C LYS A 168 -18.53 15.42 1.01
N GLU A 169 -19.03 15.92 -0.10
CA GLU A 169 -19.31 15.14 -1.30
C GLU A 169 -18.04 14.58 -1.95
N PHE A 170 -18.14 13.35 -2.45
CA PHE A 170 -17.09 12.67 -3.20
C PHE A 170 -17.66 11.61 -4.14
N THR A 171 -16.90 11.24 -5.15
CA THR A 171 -17.32 10.21 -6.12
C THR A 171 -17.02 8.82 -5.56
N TYR A 172 -18.06 8.05 -5.25
CA TYR A 172 -17.96 6.69 -4.72
C TYR A 172 -17.90 5.65 -5.85
N ASN A 173 -16.98 4.70 -5.71
CA ASN A 173 -16.91 3.53 -6.58
C ASN A 173 -16.62 2.28 -5.71
N PRO A 174 -17.54 1.31 -5.61
CA PRO A 174 -17.33 0.12 -4.79
C PRO A 174 -16.17 -0.75 -5.28
N LEU A 175 -15.85 -0.69 -6.58
CA LEU A 175 -14.72 -1.43 -7.15
C LEU A 175 -13.35 -0.87 -6.75
N ALA A 176 -13.30 0.25 -6.02
CA ALA A 176 -12.07 0.81 -5.46
C ALA A 176 -11.33 -0.14 -4.50
N PHE A 177 -12.05 -1.11 -3.93
CA PHE A 177 -11.50 -2.11 -3.01
C PHE A 177 -10.98 -3.37 -3.71
N ASP A 178 -11.31 -3.54 -5.00
CA ASP A 178 -10.97 -4.73 -5.78
C ASP A 178 -9.85 -4.42 -6.77
N PHE A 179 -8.59 -4.59 -6.33
CA PHE A 179 -7.42 -4.28 -7.15
C PHE A 179 -7.22 -5.18 -8.38
N GLN A 180 -7.89 -6.33 -8.41
CA GLN A 180 -7.87 -7.27 -9.54
C GLN A 180 -8.92 -6.92 -10.62
N ALA A 181 -9.83 -5.97 -10.35
CA ALA A 181 -10.84 -5.58 -11.31
C ALA A 181 -10.17 -4.90 -12.54
N PRO A 182 -10.34 -5.44 -13.75
CA PRO A 182 -9.50 -5.10 -14.90
C PRO A 182 -9.60 -3.63 -15.35
N ASN A 183 -10.67 -2.90 -15.01
CA ASN A 183 -10.97 -1.58 -15.57
C ASN A 183 -11.17 -0.45 -14.56
N VAL A 184 -10.79 -0.63 -13.28
CA VAL A 184 -11.00 0.45 -12.30
C VAL A 184 -9.85 1.45 -12.36
N ASP A 185 -10.14 2.65 -12.84
CA ASP A 185 -9.19 3.76 -12.86
C ASP A 185 -9.03 4.38 -11.45
N PRO A 186 -7.83 4.40 -10.85
CA PRO A 186 -7.58 4.96 -9.51
C PRO A 186 -7.89 6.46 -9.36
N LEU A 187 -8.05 7.16 -10.48
CA LEU A 187 -8.36 8.59 -10.53
C LEU A 187 -9.82 8.89 -10.88
N ALA A 188 -10.59 7.90 -11.32
CA ALA A 188 -12.01 8.08 -11.66
C ALA A 188 -12.92 8.24 -10.44
N HIS A 189 -12.37 7.96 -9.25
CA HIS A 189 -13.07 7.99 -7.98
C HIS A 189 -12.19 8.65 -6.91
N ASP A 190 -12.79 9.01 -5.78
CA ASP A 190 -12.10 9.75 -4.72
C ASP A 190 -11.68 8.87 -3.54
N ILE A 191 -11.78 7.55 -3.67
CA ILE A 191 -11.43 6.60 -2.61
C ILE A 191 -10.01 6.11 -2.85
N VAL A 192 -9.18 6.13 -1.81
CA VAL A 192 -7.81 5.61 -1.84
C VAL A 192 -7.63 4.70 -0.64
N VAL A 193 -7.29 3.44 -0.88
CA VAL A 193 -6.89 2.51 0.19
C VAL A 193 -5.47 2.84 0.61
N LEU A 194 -5.26 3.04 1.91
CA LEU A 194 -3.96 3.36 2.49
C LEU A 194 -3.18 2.09 2.82
N VAL A 195 -1.87 2.17 2.61
CA VAL A 195 -0.90 1.09 2.84
C VAL A 195 -1.31 -0.20 2.10
N PRO A 196 -1.43 -0.15 0.75
CA PRO A 196 -1.73 -1.33 -0.05
C PRO A 196 -0.57 -2.33 0.00
N ASP A 197 -0.85 -3.59 -0.29
CA ASP A 197 0.18 -4.63 -0.45
C ASP A 197 1.15 -4.31 -1.59
N PHE A 198 2.33 -4.95 -1.64
CA PHE A 198 3.33 -4.67 -2.69
C PHE A 198 2.81 -4.91 -4.11
N THR A 199 1.96 -5.94 -4.29
CA THR A 199 1.32 -6.26 -5.56
C THR A 199 0.32 -5.17 -5.97
N GLU A 200 -0.56 -4.78 -5.05
CA GLU A 200 -1.54 -3.70 -5.21
C GLU A 200 -0.83 -2.36 -5.50
N GLU A 201 0.21 -2.04 -4.75
CA GLU A 201 1.04 -0.85 -4.95
C GLU A 201 1.68 -0.81 -6.33
N GLY A 202 2.30 -1.92 -6.77
CA GLY A 202 2.93 -2.02 -8.08
C GLY A 202 1.93 -1.77 -9.21
N TYR A 203 0.72 -2.33 -9.09
CA TYR A 203 -0.36 -2.13 -10.03
C TYR A 203 -0.86 -0.68 -10.07
N LEU A 204 -1.11 -0.08 -8.89
CA LEU A 204 -1.54 1.32 -8.78
C LEU A 204 -0.51 2.28 -9.36
N ARG A 205 0.78 2.07 -9.06
CA ARG A 205 1.88 2.87 -9.63
C ARG A 205 1.92 2.77 -11.15
N ALA A 206 1.84 1.56 -11.70
CA ALA A 206 1.84 1.36 -13.15
C ALA A 206 0.66 2.09 -13.84
N LYS A 207 -0.54 2.02 -13.25
CA LYS A 207 -1.72 2.75 -13.76
C LYS A 207 -1.55 4.27 -13.69
N LEU A 208 -1.04 4.81 -12.58
CA LEU A 208 -0.81 6.25 -12.43
C LEU A 208 0.26 6.78 -13.41
N MET A 209 1.30 5.99 -13.69
CA MET A 209 2.34 6.36 -14.65
C MET A 209 1.82 6.44 -16.09
N LYS A 210 0.99 5.49 -16.54
CA LYS A 210 0.43 5.47 -17.90
C LYS A 210 -0.33 6.76 -18.25
N ARG A 211 -1.06 7.35 -17.31
CA ARG A 211 -1.81 8.61 -17.54
C ARG A 211 -0.96 9.87 -17.46
N GLY A 212 0.12 9.87 -16.68
CA GLY A 212 1.06 11.00 -16.63
C GLY A 212 1.77 11.29 -17.97
N ILE A 213 1.70 10.36 -18.92
CA ILE A 213 2.21 10.48 -20.29
C ILE A 213 1.12 11.00 -21.24
N SER A 214 -0.16 10.70 -21.00
CA SER A 214 -1.28 11.07 -21.88
C SER A 214 -1.80 12.51 -21.68
N ALA A 215 -1.36 13.22 -20.64
CA ALA A 215 -1.75 14.60 -20.33
C ALA A 215 -0.66 15.64 -20.68
N LYS A 216 0.34 15.23 -21.46
CA LYS A 216 1.32 16.10 -22.12
C LYS A 216 1.02 16.12 -23.61
#